data_AF-A0A5B9EBM8-F1
#
_entry.id   AF-A0A5B9EBM8-F1
#
_cell.length_a   1.000
_cell.length_b   1.000
_cell.length_c   1.000
_cell.angle_alpha   90.00
_cell.angle_beta   90.00
_cell.angle_gamma   90.00
#
_symmetry.space_group_name_H-M   'P 1'
#
loop_
_entity.id
_entity.type
_entity.pdbx_description
1 polymer ?
#
loop_
_entity_poly.entity_id
_entity_poly.type
_entity_poly.pdbx_seq_one_letter_code
_entity_poly.pdbx_strand_id
1 'polypeptide(L)'
;MHTRRNGILAFLLAIALPCFAQQQPPATPAKPKPKRTPSAGELVFQQNCSRCHNAPQGFSPRISGTIVRHMRVRASLSKKDEEALLRFFNP
;
A
#
# COMPACT_ATOMS: atom_id res chain seq x y z
N MET A 1 45.60 -17.81 37.61
CA MET A 1 46.67 -16.80 37.39
C MET A 1 46.14 -15.82 36.34
N HIS A 2 45.90 -14.53 36.60
CA HIS A 2 46.87 -13.41 36.81
C HIS A 2 47.83 -13.24 35.59
N THR A 3 48.10 -12.09 34.93
CA THR A 3 47.73 -10.64 34.97
C THR A 3 47.80 -10.09 33.50
N ARG A 4 47.47 -8.87 33.06
CA ARG A 4 47.09 -7.52 33.60
C ARG A 4 45.74 -7.10 32.97
N ARG A 5 45.04 -5.96 33.19
CA ARG A 5 45.24 -4.58 33.73
C ARG A 5 45.86 -3.51 32.79
N ASN A 6 45.12 -2.39 32.66
CA ASN A 6 45.43 -1.07 32.09
C ASN A 6 45.36 -0.85 30.56
N GLY A 7 44.53 0.13 30.18
CA GLY A 7 44.38 0.69 28.84
C GLY A 7 43.45 1.92 28.80
N ILE A 8 43.28 2.64 29.92
CA ILE A 8 42.61 3.95 29.91
C ILE A 8 43.59 4.95 29.33
N LEU A 9 43.43 5.34 28.07
CA LEU A 9 43.94 6.61 27.54
C LEU A 9 43.21 6.98 26.25
N ALA A 10 42.76 8.24 26.17
CA ALA A 10 42.44 9.03 24.97
C ALA A 10 41.85 8.29 23.74
N PHE A 11 40.65 8.64 23.27
CA PHE A 11 40.51 9.88 22.49
C PHE A 11 39.07 10.42 22.56
N LEU A 12 38.84 11.42 23.41
CA LEU A 12 37.69 12.32 23.30
C LEU A 12 37.94 13.28 22.14
N LEU A 13 37.58 12.86 20.92
CA LEU A 13 37.50 13.76 19.77
C LEU A 13 36.07 13.77 19.24
N ALA A 14 35.25 14.60 19.88
CA ALA A 14 33.92 14.93 19.40
C ALA A 14 34.05 15.72 18.09
N ILE A 15 34.07 15.01 16.96
CA ILE A 15 33.95 15.63 15.65
C ILE A 15 32.51 16.13 15.54
N ALA A 16 32.33 17.41 15.87
CA ALA A 16 31.10 18.13 15.61
C ALA A 16 30.95 18.31 14.10
N LEU A 17 30.41 17.29 13.41
CA LEU A 17 29.89 17.49 12.07
C LEU A 17 28.79 18.56 12.17
N PRO A 18 28.91 19.71 11.48
CA PRO A 18 27.79 20.62 11.37
C PRO A 18 26.70 19.85 10.63
N CYS A 19 25.59 19.62 11.31
CA CYS A 19 24.40 19.08 10.69
C CYS A 19 23.94 20.11 9.67
N PHE A 20 24.33 19.92 8.39
CA PHE A 20 23.81 20.71 7.27
C PHE A 20 22.33 20.37 7.14
N ALA A 21 21.51 21.11 7.90
CA ALA A 21 20.07 21.07 7.82
C ALA A 21 19.69 21.56 6.42
N GLN A 22 19.52 20.61 5.50
CA GLN A 22 19.09 20.87 4.14
C GLN A 22 17.70 21.49 4.20
N GLN A 23 17.62 22.81 4.15
CA GLN A 23 16.38 23.58 4.21
C GLN A 23 15.55 23.27 2.96
N GLN A 24 14.69 22.27 3.08
CA GLN A 24 13.75 21.93 2.04
C GLN A 24 12.81 23.13 1.85
N PRO A 25 12.74 23.73 0.65
CA PRO A 25 11.92 24.92 0.43
C PRO A 25 10.46 24.63 0.79
N PRO A 26 9.71 25.62 1.30
CA PRO A 26 8.36 25.42 1.78
C PRO A 26 7.50 24.85 0.65
N ALA A 27 6.98 23.64 0.86
CA ALA A 27 6.15 22.97 -0.11
C ALA A 27 4.87 23.79 -0.33
N THR A 28 4.69 24.33 -1.54
CA THR A 28 3.48 25.05 -1.93
C THR A 28 2.26 24.17 -1.67
N PRO A 29 1.22 24.64 -0.96
CA PRO A 29 0.05 23.81 -0.64
C PRO A 29 -0.60 23.28 -1.91
N ALA A 30 -0.48 21.97 -2.15
CA ALA A 30 -1.13 21.32 -3.27
C ALA A 30 -2.65 21.45 -3.10
N LYS A 31 -3.33 22.01 -4.11
CA LYS A 31 -4.80 22.11 -4.12
C LYS A 31 -5.41 20.72 -3.87
N PRO A 32 -6.36 20.56 -2.92
CA PRO A 32 -6.94 19.26 -2.63
C PRO A 32 -7.56 18.65 -3.90
N LYS A 33 -7.08 17.47 -4.30
CA LYS A 33 -7.74 16.72 -5.37
C LYS A 33 -9.15 16.30 -4.89
N PRO A 34 -10.20 16.45 -5.70
CA PRO A 34 -11.55 16.03 -5.31
C PRO A 34 -11.54 14.52 -5.02
N LYS A 35 -12.01 14.13 -3.82
CA LYS A 35 -12.13 12.73 -3.43
C LYS A 35 -13.29 12.11 -4.21
N ARG A 36 -13.01 11.12 -5.06
CA ARG A 36 -14.06 10.34 -5.74
C ARG A 36 -14.72 9.40 -4.73
N THR A 37 -16.05 9.37 -4.70
CA THR A 37 -16.79 8.34 -3.97
C THR A 37 -16.52 6.97 -4.63
N PRO A 38 -16.13 5.92 -3.88
CA PRO A 38 -15.89 4.61 -4.44
C PRO A 38 -17.19 3.99 -4.96
N SER A 39 -17.11 3.22 -6.04
CA SER A 39 -18.27 2.48 -6.55
C SER A 39 -18.62 1.28 -5.65
N ALA A 40 -19.83 0.74 -5.78
CA ALA A 40 -20.21 -0.47 -5.03
C ALA A 40 -19.28 -1.66 -5.32
N GLY A 41 -18.86 -1.86 -6.58
CA GLY A 41 -17.93 -2.91 -6.95
C GLY A 41 -16.49 -2.66 -6.46
N GLU A 42 -16.09 -1.39 -6.36
CA GLU A 42 -14.81 -0.99 -5.75
C GLU A 42 -14.80 -1.32 -4.24
N LEU A 43 -15.92 -1.08 -3.54
CA LEU A 43 -16.07 -1.48 -2.13
C LEU A 43 -16.05 -3.01 -1.95
N VAL A 44 -16.77 -3.76 -2.79
CA VAL A 44 -16.76 -5.24 -2.78
C VAL A 44 -15.34 -5.77 -3.03
N PHE A 45 -14.61 -5.18 -3.99
CA PHE A 45 -13.22 -5.54 -4.25
C PHE A 45 -12.32 -5.29 -3.04
N GLN A 46 -12.44 -4.13 -2.39
CA GLN A 46 -11.63 -3.77 -1.23
C GLN A 46 -11.93 -4.64 0.00
N GLN A 47 -13.15 -5.15 0.13
CA GLN A 47 -13.53 -6.04 1.24
C GLN A 47 -13.07 -7.49 1.03
N ASN A 48 -13.14 -7.99 -0.22
CA ASN A 48 -13.03 -9.42 -0.50
C ASN A 48 -11.76 -9.84 -1.26
N CYS A 49 -11.13 -8.92 -1.99
CA CYS A 49 -10.08 -9.25 -2.97
C CYS A 49 -8.75 -8.53 -2.71
N SER A 50 -8.77 -7.28 -2.23
CA SER A 50 -7.55 -6.43 -2.16
C SER A 50 -6.51 -6.85 -1.11
N ARG A 51 -6.82 -7.86 -0.28
CA ARG A 51 -5.93 -8.40 0.77
C ARG A 51 -4.56 -8.85 0.26
N CYS A 52 -4.47 -9.29 -1.01
CA CYS A 52 -3.25 -9.86 -1.59
C CYS A 52 -2.69 -9.02 -2.75
N HIS A 53 -3.54 -8.34 -3.52
CA HIS A 53 -3.14 -7.55 -4.68
C HIS A 53 -4.22 -6.53 -5.08
N ASN A 54 -3.81 -5.49 -5.82
CA ASN A 54 -4.75 -4.56 -6.47
C ASN A 54 -5.53 -5.24 -7.62
N ALA A 55 -6.57 -4.58 -8.12
CA ALA A 55 -7.35 -5.11 -9.25
C ALA A 55 -6.43 -5.34 -10.47
N PRO A 56 -6.36 -6.56 -11.02
CA PRO A 56 -5.50 -6.85 -12.16
C PRO A 56 -5.99 -6.11 -13.41
N GLN A 57 -5.08 -5.45 -14.10
CA GLN A 57 -5.37 -4.71 -15.34
C GLN A 57 -5.20 -5.63 -16.56
N GLY A 58 -5.96 -5.36 -17.63
CA GLY A 58 -5.79 -6.05 -18.92
C GLY A 58 -6.44 -7.43 -19.03
N PHE A 59 -7.21 -7.89 -18.03
CA PHE A 59 -8.06 -9.07 -18.21
C PHE A 59 -9.24 -8.74 -19.13
N SER A 60 -9.53 -9.64 -20.08
CA SER A 60 -10.72 -9.51 -20.92
C SER A 60 -11.99 -9.74 -20.09
N PRO A 61 -13.15 -9.17 -20.47
CA PRO A 61 -14.39 -9.34 -19.70
C PRO A 61 -14.82 -10.80 -19.49
N ARG A 62 -14.44 -11.69 -20.41
CA ARG A 62 -14.66 -13.15 -20.26
C ARG A 62 -13.81 -13.76 -19.14
N ILE A 63 -12.55 -13.34 -19.00
CA ILE A 63 -11.63 -13.81 -17.95
C ILE A 63 -12.10 -13.26 -16.61
N SER A 64 -12.31 -11.94 -16.51
CA SER A 64 -12.85 -11.28 -15.31
C SER A 64 -14.19 -11.90 -14.87
N GLY A 65 -15.07 -12.20 -15.83
CA GLY A 65 -16.34 -12.88 -15.56
C GLY A 65 -16.21 -14.30 -15.00
N THR A 66 -15.23 -15.07 -15.48
CA THR A 66 -14.95 -16.42 -14.95
C THR A 66 -14.40 -16.34 -13.53
N ILE A 67 -13.46 -15.43 -13.28
CA ILE A 67 -12.86 -15.21 -11.95
C ILE A 67 -13.93 -14.79 -10.94
N VAL A 68 -14.77 -13.79 -11.26
CA VAL A 68 -15.81 -13.30 -10.34
C VAL A 68 -16.86 -14.39 -10.04
N ARG A 69 -17.26 -15.21 -11.01
CA ARG A 69 -18.17 -16.34 -10.79
C ARG A 69 -17.57 -17.42 -9.89
N HIS A 70 -16.28 -17.72 -10.04
CA HIS A 70 -15.58 -18.61 -9.11
C HIS A 70 -15.49 -17.98 -7.71
N MET A 71 -15.20 -16.69 -7.62
CA MET A 71 -15.09 -15.94 -6.37
C MET A 71 -16.43 -15.79 -5.66
N ARG A 72 -17.57 -15.79 -6.35
CA ARG A 72 -18.90 -15.83 -5.73
C ARG A 72 -19.05 -17.01 -4.76
N VAL A 73 -18.51 -18.18 -5.10
CA VAL A 73 -18.51 -19.34 -4.20
C VAL A 73 -17.38 -19.22 -3.17
N ARG A 74 -16.16 -18.91 -3.61
CA ARG A 74 -14.96 -18.95 -2.75
C ARG A 74 -14.82 -17.82 -1.74
N ALA A 75 -15.43 -16.66 -2.01
CA ALA A 75 -15.51 -15.50 -1.13
C ALA A 75 -16.96 -15.23 -0.68
N SER A 76 -17.88 -16.18 -0.89
CA SER A 76 -19.29 -16.11 -0.46
C SER A 76 -20.04 -14.83 -0.89
N LEU A 77 -19.72 -14.29 -2.07
CA LEU A 77 -20.33 -13.06 -2.57
C LEU A 77 -21.82 -13.27 -2.86
N SER A 78 -22.67 -12.30 -2.53
CA SER A 78 -24.05 -12.31 -2.99
C SER A 78 -24.12 -12.11 -4.51
N LYS A 79 -25.27 -12.42 -5.14
CA LYS A 79 -25.49 -12.11 -6.57
C LYS A 79 -25.33 -10.61 -6.86
N LYS A 80 -25.72 -9.75 -5.91
CA LYS A 80 -25.59 -8.29 -6.04
C LYS A 80 -24.12 -7.87 -6.04
N ASP A 81 -23.31 -8.49 -5.20
CA ASP A 81 -21.87 -8.20 -5.10
C ASP A 81 -21.11 -8.75 -6.32
N GLU A 82 -21.48 -9.95 -6.80
CA GLU A 82 -21.01 -10.51 -8.07
C GLU A 82 -21.24 -9.51 -9.22
N GLU A 83 -22.47 -9.02 -9.40
CA GLU A 83 -22.79 -8.06 -10.45
C GLU A 83 -22.11 -6.69 -10.26
N ALA A 84 -21.95 -6.22 -9.02
CA ALA A 84 -21.25 -4.96 -8.74
C ALA A 84 -19.76 -5.08 -9.10
N LEU A 85 -19.13 -6.19 -8.73
CA LEU A 85 -17.73 -6.49 -9.01
C LEU A 85 -17.48 -6.71 -10.51
N LEU A 86 -18.42 -7.34 -11.22
CA LEU A 86 -18.38 -7.46 -12.70
C LEU A 86 -18.38 -6.08 -13.39
N ARG A 87 -19.19 -5.12 -12.93
CA ARG A 87 -19.18 -3.75 -13.47
C ARG A 87 -17.90 -3.00 -13.12
N PHE A 88 -17.29 -3.27 -11.97
CA PHE A 88 -16.02 -2.65 -11.56
C PHE A 88 -14.81 -3.13 -12.37
N PHE A 89 -14.75 -4.42 -12.70
CA PHE A 89 -13.66 -4.97 -13.54
C PHE A 89 -13.86 -4.72 -15.05
N ASN A 90 -15.06 -4.33 -15.48
CA ASN A 90 -15.40 -4.08 -16.88
C ASN A 90 -16.12 -2.72 -17.03
N PRO A 91 -15.40 -1.60 -16.76
CA PRO A 91 -15.94 -0.24 -16.84
C PRO A 91 -16.19 0.23 -18.29
#